data_AF-A0A9Q3K8Z6-F1
#
_entry.id   AF-A0A9Q3K8Z6-F1
#
_cell.length_a   1.000
_cell.length_b   1.000
_cell.length_c   1.000
_cell.angle_alpha   90.00
_cell.angle_beta   90.00
_cell.angle_gamma   90.00
#
_symmetry.space_group_name_H-M   'P 1'
#
loop_
_entity.id
_entity.type
_entity.pdbx_description
1 polymer ?
#
loop_
_entity_poly.entity_id
_entity_poly.type
_entity_poly.pdbx_seq_one_letter_code
_entity_poly.pdbx_strand_id
1 'polypeptide(L)'
;MTQIMANLHAASSSEASRLPAFKTPSMKAPEFFDGTQPFKVRSFMQSCQLTFQNDQANFSQDRKKVHYSTSFPIGRAEKWIEPYLSNLTNHDSNYLLNSWKLFESQLFTLFGDPNEFRKAEEELDSLRIKEGGHVSLYIAYFRKLVSRIGDWGERALHHFRGGCHPGFWIDWCPILQELTLFKT
;
A
#
# COMPACT_ATOMS: atom_id res chain seq x y z
N MET A 1 -3.25 -4.98 54.49
CA MET A 1 -2.44 -5.68 53.47
C MET A 1 -2.97 -5.36 52.07
N THR A 2 -2.91 -4.10 51.62
CA THR A 2 -3.60 -3.74 50.36
C THR A 2 -2.91 -2.63 49.57
N GLN A 3 -1.62 -2.39 49.77
CA GLN A 3 -0.85 -1.42 48.97
C GLN A 3 0.10 -2.08 47.96
N ILE A 4 0.26 -3.41 47.98
CA ILE A 4 1.20 -4.11 47.09
C ILE A 4 0.55 -4.45 45.72
N MET A 5 -0.78 -4.50 45.62
CA MET A 5 -1.48 -4.89 44.38
C MET A 5 -1.73 -3.75 43.38
N ALA A 6 -1.52 -2.48 43.76
CA ALA A 6 -1.76 -1.34 42.86
C ALA A 6 -0.63 -1.11 41.83
N ASN A 7 0.58 -1.62 42.07
CA ASN A 7 1.73 -1.36 41.21
C ASN A 7 1.94 -2.40 40.09
N LEU A 8 1.17 -3.50 40.05
CA LEU A 8 1.31 -4.51 38.99
C LEU A 8 0.63 -4.11 37.68
N HIS A 9 -0.40 -3.26 37.71
CA HIS A 9 -1.11 -2.85 36.49
C HIS A 9 -0.46 -1.67 35.75
N ALA A 10 0.36 -0.86 36.42
CA ALA A 10 1.03 0.29 35.78
C ALA A 10 2.34 -0.12 35.06
N ALA A 11 3.00 -1.20 35.48
CA ALA A 11 4.27 -1.63 34.90
C ALA A 11 4.13 -2.32 33.54
N SER A 12 2.99 -2.97 33.26
CA SER A 12 2.81 -3.76 32.03
C SER A 12 2.58 -2.94 30.76
N SER A 13 2.13 -1.68 30.88
CA SER A 13 1.82 -0.84 29.71
C SER A 13 2.98 0.07 29.26
N SER A 14 4.03 0.22 30.07
CA SER A 14 5.16 1.13 29.76
C SER A 14 6.40 0.43 29.19
N GLU A 15 6.49 -0.89 29.32
CA GLU A 15 7.66 -1.69 28.90
C GLU A 15 7.52 -2.19 27.45
N ALA A 16 6.30 -2.50 27.00
CA ALA A 16 6.02 -3.00 25.65
C ALA A 16 6.32 -1.98 24.54
N SER A 17 6.44 -0.69 24.86
CA SER A 17 6.77 0.39 23.94
C SER A 17 8.28 0.67 23.79
N ARG A 18 9.14 -0.04 24.53
CA ARG A 18 10.60 0.21 24.54
C ARG A 18 11.43 -0.79 23.74
N LEU A 19 10.83 -1.84 23.21
CA LEU A 19 11.54 -2.72 22.29
C LEU A 19 11.78 -1.95 20.98
N PRO A 20 13.02 -1.86 20.48
CA PRO A 20 13.26 -1.28 19.17
C PRO A 20 12.39 -2.02 18.16
N ALA A 21 11.57 -1.28 17.41
CA ALA A 21 10.85 -1.86 16.28
C ALA A 21 11.86 -2.61 15.41
N PHE A 22 11.55 -3.85 15.03
CA PHE A 22 12.41 -4.64 14.16
C PHE A 22 12.72 -3.84 12.89
N LYS A 23 14.01 -3.58 12.65
CA LYS A 23 14.50 -2.94 11.43
C LYS A 23 15.37 -3.92 10.69
N THR A 24 15.04 -4.18 9.44
CA THR A 24 15.92 -4.89 8.51
C THR A 24 17.09 -3.95 8.17
N PRO A 25 18.34 -4.30 8.51
CA PRO A 25 19.49 -3.40 8.32
C PRO A 25 19.81 -3.06 6.86
N SER A 26 19.25 -3.82 5.90
CA SER A 26 19.49 -3.66 4.47
C SER A 26 18.21 -3.89 3.67
N MET A 27 17.20 -3.04 3.89
CA MET A 27 16.09 -3.00 2.93
C MET A 27 16.59 -2.50 1.58
N LYS A 28 16.15 -3.17 0.51
CA LYS A 28 16.38 -2.70 -0.85
C LYS A 28 15.74 -1.32 -1.02
N ALA A 29 16.53 -0.36 -1.51
CA ALA A 29 16.03 0.96 -1.87
C ALA A 29 15.02 0.87 -3.03
N PRO A 30 14.11 1.85 -3.17
CA PRO A 30 13.27 2.00 -4.35
C PRO A 30 14.09 1.98 -5.65
N GLU A 31 13.49 1.41 -6.69
CA GLU A 31 14.02 1.53 -8.04
C GLU A 31 13.77 2.94 -8.58
N PHE A 32 14.66 3.42 -9.45
CA PHE A 32 14.48 4.71 -10.11
C PHE A 32 13.20 4.70 -10.96
N PHE A 33 12.46 5.81 -10.89
CA PHE A 33 11.16 5.96 -11.54
C PHE A 33 11.23 7.06 -12.60
N ASP A 34 11.06 6.70 -13.87
CA ASP A 34 11.19 7.63 -15.00
C ASP A 34 9.89 8.34 -15.39
N GLY A 35 8.75 7.88 -14.88
CA GLY A 35 7.42 8.38 -15.22
C GLY A 35 6.89 7.96 -16.59
N THR A 36 7.46 6.94 -17.25
CA THR A 36 7.04 6.51 -18.60
C THR A 36 5.98 5.41 -18.60
N GLN A 37 6.03 4.50 -17.62
CA GLN A 37 5.16 3.34 -17.54
C GLN A 37 4.17 3.48 -16.37
N PRO A 38 2.86 3.68 -16.65
CA PRO A 38 1.91 4.00 -15.59
C PRO A 38 1.80 2.95 -14.47
N PHE A 39 1.95 1.68 -14.81
CA PHE A 39 1.90 0.59 -13.83
C PHE A 39 3.08 0.59 -12.84
N LYS A 40 4.18 1.29 -13.13
CA LYS A 40 5.37 1.35 -12.25
C LYS A 40 5.20 2.30 -11.07
N VAL A 41 4.31 3.31 -11.17
CA VAL A 41 4.13 4.30 -10.08
C VAL A 41 3.71 3.63 -8.77
N ARG A 42 2.88 2.58 -8.86
CA ARG A 42 2.43 1.81 -7.69
C ARG A 42 3.58 1.04 -7.04
N SER A 43 4.41 0.36 -7.84
CA SER A 43 5.57 -0.37 -7.32
C SER A 43 6.59 0.56 -6.67
N PHE A 44 6.83 1.72 -7.28
CA PHE A 44 7.65 2.78 -6.70
C PHE A 44 7.11 3.22 -5.33
N MET A 45 5.83 3.60 -5.25
CA MET A 45 5.20 4.05 -4.00
C MET A 45 5.20 2.98 -2.91
N GLN A 46 4.92 1.72 -3.25
CA GLN A 46 4.96 0.60 -2.31
C GLN A 46 6.37 0.38 -1.74
N SER A 47 7.41 0.52 -2.56
CA SER A 47 8.80 0.38 -2.09
C SER A 47 9.21 1.50 -1.13
N CYS A 48 8.76 2.74 -1.36
CA CYS A 48 8.94 3.84 -0.43
C CYS A 48 8.20 3.58 0.89
N GLN A 49 6.92 3.17 0.83
CA GLN A 49 6.13 2.88 2.03
C GLN A 49 6.74 1.76 2.87
N LEU A 50 7.20 0.68 2.25
CA LEU A 50 7.91 -0.39 2.95
C LEU A 50 9.16 0.14 3.67
N THR A 51 9.90 1.04 3.01
CA THR A 51 11.05 1.70 3.60
C THR A 51 10.68 2.49 4.86
N PHE A 52 9.60 3.27 4.79
CA PHE A 52 9.15 4.07 5.92
C PHE A 52 8.66 3.21 7.09
N GLN A 53 7.98 2.11 6.79
CA GLN A 53 7.45 1.20 7.81
C GLN A 53 8.54 0.45 8.58
N ASN A 54 9.65 0.12 7.93
CA ASN A 54 10.79 -0.52 8.58
C ASN A 54 11.63 0.46 9.40
N ASP A 55 11.58 1.77 9.11
CA ASP A 55 12.29 2.78 9.88
C ASP A 55 11.41 3.98 10.25
N GLN A 56 10.35 3.69 11.01
CA GLN A 56 9.36 4.70 11.42
C GLN A 56 9.96 5.85 12.23
N ALA A 57 11.05 5.60 12.97
CA ALA A 57 11.74 6.64 13.73
C ALA A 57 12.33 7.71 12.80
N ASN A 58 13.04 7.29 11.74
CA ASN A 58 13.59 8.21 10.74
C ASN A 58 12.51 8.79 9.83
N PHE A 59 11.46 8.05 9.52
CA PHE A 59 10.35 8.48 8.64
C PHE A 59 9.08 8.91 9.39
N SER A 60 9.26 9.48 10.58
CA SER A 60 8.18 9.96 11.45
C SER A 60 7.44 11.19 10.93
N GLN A 61 8.04 11.94 9.99
CA GLN A 61 7.46 13.15 9.42
C GLN A 61 7.27 13.00 7.91
N ASP A 62 6.16 13.52 7.39
CA ASP A 62 5.84 13.46 5.97
C ASP A 62 6.91 14.12 5.09
N ARG A 63 7.47 15.24 5.53
CA ARG A 63 8.58 15.89 4.82
C ARG A 63 9.77 14.95 4.58
N LYS A 64 10.12 14.14 5.59
CA LYS A 64 11.23 13.17 5.47
C LYS A 64 10.90 12.06 4.47
N LYS A 65 9.64 11.59 4.46
CA LYS A 65 9.15 10.61 3.48
C LYS A 65 9.24 11.17 2.06
N VAL A 66 8.71 12.38 1.85
CA VAL A 66 8.71 13.02 0.52
C VAL A 66 10.13 13.28 0.05
N HIS A 67 11.00 13.88 0.89
CA HIS A 67 12.40 14.14 0.52
C HIS A 67 13.16 12.86 0.11
N TYR A 68 12.94 11.76 0.83
CA TYR A 68 13.51 10.47 0.45
C TYR A 68 12.97 10.01 -0.90
N SER A 69 11.64 10.00 -1.07
CA SER A 69 11.01 9.61 -2.32
C SER A 69 11.45 10.47 -3.51
N THR A 70 11.69 11.77 -3.35
CA THR A 70 12.13 12.65 -4.43
C THR A 70 13.58 12.42 -4.89
N SER A 71 14.33 11.53 -4.24
CA SER A 71 15.69 11.15 -4.65
C SER A 71 15.75 10.07 -5.74
N PHE A 72 14.59 9.51 -6.12
CA PHE A 72 14.47 8.37 -7.04
C PHE A 72 13.77 8.68 -8.40
N PRO A 73 12.99 9.76 -8.56
CA PRO A 73 12.55 10.23 -9.87
C PRO A 73 13.72 10.52 -10.79
N ILE A 74 13.63 10.05 -12.04
CA ILE A 74 14.52 10.40 -13.15
C ILE A 74 13.68 10.83 -14.35
N GLY A 75 14.29 11.42 -15.38
CA GLY A 75 13.64 11.63 -16.67
C GLY A 75 12.38 12.50 -16.59
N ARG A 76 11.20 11.98 -16.96
CA ARG A 76 9.95 12.77 -16.95
C ARG A 76 9.49 13.07 -15.53
N ALA A 77 9.66 12.13 -14.60
CA ALA A 77 9.28 12.32 -13.21
C ALA A 77 10.18 13.36 -12.51
N GLU A 78 11.48 13.38 -12.83
CA GLU A 78 12.43 14.38 -12.35
C GLU A 78 12.04 15.80 -12.77
N LYS A 79 11.74 15.99 -14.06
CA LYS A 79 11.30 17.30 -14.60
C LYS A 79 10.05 17.84 -13.90
N TRP A 80 9.16 16.96 -13.44
CA TRP A 80 7.97 17.36 -12.70
C TRP A 80 8.29 17.80 -11.27
N ILE A 81 9.22 17.13 -10.58
CA ILE A 81 9.52 17.44 -9.19
C ILE A 81 10.51 18.60 -9.03
N GLU A 82 11.35 18.84 -10.04
CA GLU A 82 12.40 19.88 -10.06
C GLU A 82 11.93 21.27 -9.58
N PRO A 83 10.78 21.83 -10.03
CA PRO A 83 10.33 23.14 -9.57
C PRO A 83 10.12 23.20 -8.06
N TYR A 84 9.69 22.09 -7.44
CA TYR A 84 9.48 22.03 -5.99
C TYR A 84 10.79 21.91 -5.22
N LEU A 85 11.79 21.24 -5.81
CA LEU A 85 13.13 21.11 -5.23
C LEU A 85 13.91 22.45 -5.23
N SER A 86 13.51 23.42 -6.05
CA SER A 86 14.11 24.76 -6.05
C SER A 86 13.89 25.54 -4.75
N ASN A 87 12.88 25.16 -3.95
CA ASN A 87 12.53 25.83 -2.70
C ASN A 87 12.36 24.81 -1.54
N LEU A 88 13.46 24.15 -1.18
CA LEU A 88 13.48 23.18 -0.07
C LEU A 88 13.19 23.80 1.30
N THR A 89 13.32 25.12 1.46
CA THR A 89 13.08 25.85 2.71
C THR A 89 11.63 26.28 2.90
N ASN A 90 10.74 25.97 1.95
CA ASN A 90 9.32 26.22 2.12
C ASN A 90 8.73 25.28 3.20
N HIS A 91 8.13 25.87 4.23
CA HIS A 91 7.53 25.16 5.37
C HIS A 91 5.99 25.14 5.36
N ASP A 92 5.34 25.64 4.31
CA ASP A 92 3.89 25.56 4.15
C ASP A 92 3.44 24.09 4.13
N SER A 93 2.46 23.74 4.96
CA SER A 93 1.91 22.38 5.04
C SER A 93 1.23 21.92 3.75
N ASN A 94 0.76 22.87 2.93
CA ASN A 94 0.17 22.61 1.61
C ASN A 94 1.24 22.52 0.51
N TYR A 95 2.52 22.73 0.84
CA TYR A 95 3.61 22.54 -0.10
C TYR A 95 3.85 21.06 -0.37
N LEU A 96 4.06 20.69 -1.64
CA LEU A 96 4.21 19.31 -2.08
C LEU A 96 5.24 18.53 -1.25
N LEU A 97 6.39 19.15 -0.95
CA LEU A 97 7.49 18.51 -0.25
C LEU A 97 7.22 18.26 1.25
N ASN A 98 6.16 18.85 1.80
CA ASN A 98 5.83 18.76 3.23
C ASN A 98 4.66 17.82 3.52
N SER A 99 3.96 17.32 2.49
CA SER A 99 2.75 16.50 2.65
C SER A 99 2.86 15.21 1.83
N TRP A 100 2.93 14.07 2.52
CA TRP A 100 2.99 12.77 1.85
C TRP A 100 1.73 12.52 1.02
N LYS A 101 0.57 12.86 1.59
CA LYS A 101 -0.74 12.72 0.92
C LYS A 101 -0.80 13.52 -0.38
N LEU A 102 -0.33 14.77 -0.37
CA LEU A 102 -0.33 15.61 -1.56
C LEU A 102 0.64 15.07 -2.63
N PHE A 103 1.85 14.68 -2.20
CA PHE A 103 2.84 14.06 -3.08
C PHE A 103 2.29 12.80 -3.76
N GLU A 104 1.75 11.86 -2.98
CA GLU A 104 1.14 10.62 -3.46
C GLU A 104 0.00 10.91 -4.45
N SER A 105 -0.93 11.79 -4.09
CA SER A 105 -2.06 12.15 -4.95
C SER A 105 -1.62 12.74 -6.30
N GLN A 106 -0.67 13.68 -6.30
CA GLN A 106 -0.19 14.28 -7.54
C GLN A 106 0.60 13.29 -8.38
N LEU A 107 1.42 12.44 -7.75
CA LEU A 107 2.18 11.42 -8.44
C LEU A 107 1.27 10.44 -9.19
N PHE A 108 0.22 9.93 -8.52
CA PHE A 108 -0.77 9.06 -9.17
C PHE A 108 -1.60 9.79 -10.23
N THR A 109 -1.91 11.07 -10.04
CA THR A 109 -2.65 11.86 -11.04
C THR A 109 -1.84 12.06 -12.32
N LEU A 110 -0.53 12.28 -12.20
CA LEU A 110 0.33 12.59 -13.34
C LEU A 110 0.90 11.37 -14.05
N PHE A 111 1.18 10.30 -13.29
CA PHE A 111 1.86 9.12 -13.80
C PHE A 111 1.06 7.83 -13.65
N GLY A 112 -0.09 7.84 -12.97
CA GLY A 112 -0.99 6.70 -12.91
C GLY A 112 -1.72 6.46 -14.22
N ASP A 113 -2.33 5.28 -14.36
CA ASP A 113 -3.24 5.00 -15.47
C ASP A 113 -4.62 5.57 -15.10
N PRO A 114 -5.16 6.56 -15.85
CA PRO A 114 -6.47 7.13 -15.55
C PRO A 114 -7.61 6.11 -15.67
N ASN A 115 -7.38 4.99 -16.34
CA ASN A 115 -8.33 3.90 -16.48
C ASN A 115 -7.98 2.69 -15.58
N GLU A 116 -7.06 2.81 -14.61
CA GLU A 116 -6.64 1.67 -13.77
C GLU A 116 -7.84 0.99 -13.11
N PHE A 117 -8.77 1.79 -12.58
CA PHE A 117 -10.00 1.31 -11.94
C PHE A 117 -10.86 0.49 -12.91
N ARG A 118 -11.24 1.10 -14.05
CA ARG A 118 -12.10 0.45 -15.05
C ARG A 118 -11.45 -0.81 -15.64
N LYS A 119 -10.14 -0.76 -15.92
CA LYS A 119 -9.39 -1.93 -16.40
C LYS A 119 -9.37 -3.04 -15.36
N ALA A 120 -9.19 -2.70 -14.08
CA ALA A 120 -9.24 -3.69 -13.02
C ALA A 120 -10.65 -4.33 -12.91
N GLU A 121 -11.72 -3.58 -13.17
CA GLU A 121 -13.09 -4.09 -13.15
C GLU A 121 -13.32 -5.05 -14.31
N GLU A 122 -12.95 -4.64 -15.53
CA GLU A 122 -13.02 -5.47 -16.73
C GLU A 122 -12.19 -6.76 -16.59
N GLU A 123 -10.98 -6.66 -16.02
CA GLU A 123 -10.11 -7.81 -15.72
C GLU A 123 -10.73 -8.72 -14.65
N LEU A 124 -11.43 -8.16 -13.65
CA LEU A 124 -12.09 -8.97 -12.63
C LEU A 124 -13.32 -9.69 -13.18
N ASP A 125 -14.13 -9.02 -14.00
CA ASP A 125 -15.32 -9.57 -14.63
C ASP A 125 -15.01 -10.80 -15.49
N SER A 126 -13.83 -10.80 -16.11
CA SER A 126 -13.32 -11.90 -16.93
C SER A 126 -12.46 -12.91 -16.17
N LEU A 127 -12.11 -12.66 -14.90
CA LEU A 127 -11.24 -13.53 -14.12
C LEU A 127 -11.91 -14.87 -13.80
N ARG A 128 -11.37 -15.97 -14.33
CA ARG A 128 -11.83 -17.35 -14.07
C ARG A 128 -10.65 -18.26 -13.77
N ILE A 129 -10.88 -19.31 -12.99
CA ILE A 129 -9.94 -20.42 -12.89
C ILE A 129 -9.97 -21.17 -14.23
N LYS A 130 -8.85 -21.18 -14.96
CA LYS A 130 -8.72 -21.94 -16.21
C LYS A 130 -8.70 -23.44 -15.93
N GLU A 131 -9.07 -24.25 -16.92
CA GLU A 131 -8.94 -25.71 -16.83
C GLU A 131 -7.48 -26.10 -16.57
N GLY A 132 -7.25 -26.93 -15.54
CA GLY A 132 -5.90 -27.26 -15.05
C GLY A 132 -5.16 -26.11 -14.34
N GLY A 133 -5.81 -24.96 -14.13
CA GLY A 133 -5.21 -23.79 -13.51
C GLY A 133 -5.05 -23.90 -11.98
N HIS A 134 -4.02 -23.23 -11.45
CA HIS A 134 -3.78 -23.19 -10.01
C HIS A 134 -4.67 -22.16 -9.32
N VAL A 135 -5.38 -22.57 -8.27
CA VAL A 135 -6.28 -21.68 -7.53
C VAL A 135 -5.52 -20.58 -6.78
N SER A 136 -4.31 -20.88 -6.30
CA SER A 136 -3.43 -19.87 -5.69
C SER A 136 -3.16 -18.69 -6.62
N LEU A 137 -3.03 -18.95 -7.92
CA LEU A 137 -2.83 -17.92 -8.94
C LEU A 137 -4.10 -17.07 -9.13
N TYR A 138 -5.27 -17.72 -9.18
CA TYR A 138 -6.56 -17.01 -9.22
C TYR A 138 -6.72 -16.07 -8.03
N ILE A 139 -6.43 -16.53 -6.82
CA ILE A 139 -6.53 -15.71 -5.60
C ILE A 139 -5.55 -14.54 -5.62
N ALA A 140 -4.31 -14.79 -6.04
CA ALA A 140 -3.32 -13.73 -6.15
C ALA A 140 -3.78 -12.64 -7.12
N TYR A 141 -4.30 -13.02 -8.29
CA TYR A 141 -4.85 -12.07 -9.27
C TYR A 141 -6.10 -11.36 -8.75
N PHE A 142 -7.04 -12.10 -8.15
CA PHE A 142 -8.25 -11.54 -7.55
C PHE A 142 -7.88 -10.46 -6.52
N ARG A 143 -7.02 -10.79 -5.55
CA ARG A 143 -6.57 -9.84 -4.51
C ARG A 143 -5.86 -8.62 -5.11
N LYS A 144 -5.03 -8.84 -6.12
CA LYS A 144 -4.34 -7.75 -6.83
C LYS A 144 -5.35 -6.80 -7.49
N LEU A 145 -6.35 -7.31 -8.22
CA LEU A 145 -7.38 -6.50 -8.87
C LEU A 145 -8.26 -5.79 -7.85
N VAL A 146 -8.66 -6.50 -6.80
CA VAL A 146 -9.45 -5.97 -5.68
C VAL A 146 -8.74 -4.80 -5.02
N SER A 147 -7.43 -4.88 -4.77
CA SER A 147 -6.66 -3.78 -4.19
C SER A 147 -6.62 -2.48 -5.03
N ARG A 148 -7.01 -2.53 -6.31
CA ARG A 148 -7.01 -1.37 -7.23
C ARG A 148 -8.34 -0.62 -7.25
N ILE A 149 -9.43 -1.28 -6.89
CA ILE A 149 -10.80 -0.77 -7.08
C ILE A 149 -11.35 -0.10 -5.81
N GLY A 150 -10.79 -0.35 -4.62
CA GLY A 150 -11.26 0.33 -3.40
C GLY A 150 -12.50 -0.33 -2.78
N ASP A 151 -13.55 0.40 -2.41
CA ASP A 151 -14.69 -0.14 -1.63
C ASP A 151 -15.54 -1.15 -2.41
N TRP A 152 -15.48 -2.42 -2.00
CA TRP A 152 -16.05 -3.57 -2.70
C TRP A 152 -17.43 -4.02 -2.21
N GLY A 153 -17.74 -3.79 -0.93
CA GLY A 153 -18.91 -4.37 -0.28
C GLY A 153 -19.18 -5.84 -0.66
N GLU A 154 -20.44 -6.18 -0.95
CA GLU A 154 -20.88 -7.53 -1.35
C GLU A 154 -20.48 -7.91 -2.79
N ARG A 155 -20.05 -6.97 -3.64
CA ARG A 155 -19.73 -7.26 -5.05
C ARG A 155 -18.51 -8.16 -5.18
N ALA A 156 -17.51 -8.01 -4.32
CA ALA A 156 -16.32 -8.87 -4.33
C ALA A 156 -16.68 -10.36 -4.16
N LEU A 157 -17.62 -10.66 -3.27
CA LEU A 157 -18.09 -12.03 -3.05
C LEU A 157 -18.81 -12.59 -4.28
N HIS A 158 -19.60 -11.77 -4.96
CA HIS A 158 -20.26 -12.16 -6.20
C HIS A 158 -19.24 -12.52 -7.30
N HIS A 159 -18.21 -11.69 -7.52
CA HIS A 159 -17.18 -11.97 -8.53
C HIS A 159 -16.32 -13.19 -8.16
N PHE A 160 -15.93 -13.32 -6.89
CA PHE A 160 -15.23 -14.51 -6.41
C PHE A 160 -16.08 -15.76 -6.65
N ARG A 161 -17.39 -15.66 -6.38
CA ARG A 161 -18.34 -16.75 -6.60
C ARG A 161 -18.58 -17.10 -8.07
N GLY A 162 -18.57 -16.12 -8.96
CA GLY A 162 -18.65 -16.37 -10.40
C GLY A 162 -17.36 -16.97 -10.98
N GLY A 163 -16.24 -16.82 -10.28
CA GLY A 163 -14.91 -17.20 -10.76
C GLY A 163 -14.45 -18.62 -10.44
N CYS A 164 -15.01 -19.26 -9.40
CA CYS A 164 -14.69 -20.64 -9.03
C CYS A 164 -15.79 -21.62 -9.46
N HIS A 165 -15.43 -22.88 -9.68
CA HIS A 165 -16.36 -23.93 -10.09
C HIS A 165 -17.24 -24.38 -8.89
N PRO A 166 -18.53 -24.72 -9.09
CA PRO A 166 -19.49 -24.98 -8.00
C PRO A 166 -19.12 -26.02 -6.93
N GLY A 167 -18.22 -26.95 -7.23
CA GLY A 167 -17.73 -27.96 -6.29
C GLY A 167 -16.64 -27.46 -5.31
N PHE A 168 -16.07 -26.28 -5.56
CA PHE A 168 -14.95 -25.73 -4.80
C PHE A 168 -15.40 -24.65 -3.79
N TRP A 169 -16.65 -24.64 -3.30
CA TRP A 169 -17.06 -23.60 -2.32
C TRP A 169 -16.75 -23.99 -0.88
N ILE A 170 -16.86 -25.27 -0.55
CA ILE A 170 -16.83 -25.77 0.83
C ILE A 170 -15.42 -25.64 1.41
N ASP A 171 -14.39 -25.94 0.61
CA ASP A 171 -12.98 -25.88 1.04
C ASP A 171 -12.44 -24.43 1.19
N TRP A 172 -13.19 -23.42 0.75
CA TRP A 172 -12.71 -22.03 0.63
C TRP A 172 -13.37 -21.07 1.63
N CYS A 173 -14.12 -21.61 2.59
CA CYS A 173 -14.77 -20.86 3.67
C CYS A 173 -13.83 -19.88 4.43
N PRO A 174 -12.56 -20.24 4.76
CA PRO A 174 -11.65 -19.32 5.46
C PRO A 174 -11.23 -18.11 4.59
N ILE A 175 -11.00 -18.30 3.30
CA ILE A 175 -10.62 -17.22 2.37
C ILE A 175 -11.83 -16.31 2.11
N LEU A 176 -13.03 -16.88 2.04
CA LEU A 176 -14.28 -16.12 2.00
C LEU A 176 -14.47 -15.28 3.27
N GLN A 177 -14.14 -15.81 4.46
CA GLN A 177 -14.15 -15.04 5.71
C GLN A 177 -13.16 -13.85 5.67
N GLU A 178 -11.94 -14.04 5.18
CA GLU A 178 -10.98 -12.93 4.98
C GLU A 178 -11.51 -11.88 4.01
N LEU A 179 -12.14 -12.28 2.90
CA LEU A 179 -12.73 -11.34 1.94
C LEU A 179 -13.89 -10.53 2.55
N THR A 180 -14.65 -11.11 3.48
CA THR A 180 -15.66 -10.36 4.24
C THR A 180 -15.09 -9.40 5.28
N LEU A 181 -13.84 -9.61 5.71
CA LEU A 181 -13.15 -8.76 6.69
C LEU A 181 -12.49 -7.52 6.08
N PHE A 182 -12.31 -7.46 4.76
CA PHE A 182 -11.90 -6.22 4.04
C PHE A 182 -13.01 -5.13 4.01
N LYS A 183 -14.05 -5.26 4.85
CA LYS A 183 -15.19 -4.34 5.01
C LYS A 183 -14.92 -3.15 5.97
N THR A 184 -13.68 -2.94 6.42
CA THR A 184 -13.32 -1.85 7.35
C THR A 184 -12.12 -1.09 6.84
#